data_AF-A0A371GBX1-F1
#
_entry.id   AF-A0A371GBX1-F1
#
_cell.length_a   1.000
_cell.length_b   1.000
_cell.length_c   1.000
_cell.angle_alpha   90.00
_cell.angle_beta   90.00
_cell.angle_gamma   90.00
#
_symmetry.space_group_name_H-M   'P 1'
#
loop_
_entity.id
_entity.type
_entity.pdbx_description
1 polymer ?
#
loop_
_entity_poly.entity_id
_entity_poly.type
_entity_poly.pdbx_seq_one_letter_code
_entity_poly.pdbx_strand_id
1 'polypeptide(L)' 'MTVVKNQQDKMVLTRIQNSWQVCIDYRKINQATRKDYFPLSYIDQVLKKVYVDSHSTGGPT' A
#
# COMPACT_ATOMS: atom_id res chain seq x y z
N MET A 1 0.80 -8.59 17.63
CA MET A 1 2.13 -8.24 17.12
C MET A 1 3.14 -8.64 18.16
N THR A 2 4.25 -9.27 17.78
CA THR A 2 5.33 -9.66 18.68
C THR A 2 6.63 -9.02 18.19
N VAL A 3 7.43 -8.48 19.12
CA VAL A 3 8.76 -7.96 18.79
C VAL A 3 9.73 -9.13 18.89
N VAL A 4 10.40 -9.45 17.78
CA VAL A 4 11.35 -10.56 17.69
C VAL A 4 12.71 -10.00 17.28
N LYS A 5 13.79 -10.52 17.86
CA LYS A 5 15.15 -10.19 17.42
C LYS A 5 15.48 -10.93 16.13
N ASN A 6 15.98 -10.21 15.13
CA ASN A 6 16.49 -10.81 13.90
C ASN A 6 17.95 -11.29 14.07
N GLN A 7 18.56 -11.86 13.02
CA GLN A 7 19.94 -12.36 13.06
C GLN A 7 21.01 -11.29 13.32
N GLN A 8 20.69 -10.01 13.19
CA GLN A 8 21.59 -8.89 13.50
C GLN A 8 21.23 -8.20 14.83
N ASP A 9 20.54 -8.90 15.74
CA ASP A 9 20.08 -8.39 17.04
C ASP A 9 19.15 -7.16 16.97
N LYS A 10 18.64 -6.83 15.79
CA LYS A 10 17.69 -5.74 15.61
C LYS A 10 16.30 -6.22 16.01
N MET A 11 15.61 -5.40 16.82
CA MET A 11 14.22 -5.64 17.16
C MET A 11 13.34 -5.36 15.95
N VAL A 12 12.68 -6.40 15.43
CA VAL A 12 11.74 -6.30 14.31
C VAL A 12 10.35 -6.61 14.82
N LEU A 13 9.39 -5.78 14.41
CA LEU A 13 7.98 -6.01 14.67
C LEU A 13 7.46 -7.10 13.74
N THR A 14 7.20 -8.28 14.28
CA THR A 14 6.69 -9.42 13.52
C THR A 14 5.18 -9.51 13.70
N ARG A 15 4.46 -9.52 12.57
CA ARG A 15 3.03 -9.80 12.57
C ARG A 15 2.82 -11.27 12.87
N ILE A 16 1.98 -11.57 13.85
CA ILE A 16 1.58 -12.95 14.17
C ILE A 16 0.80 -13.49 12.97
N GLN A 17 1.38 -14.44 12.24
CA GLN A 17 0.75 -15.04 11.06
C GLN A 17 -0.47 -15.91 11.41
N ASN A 18 -0.63 -16.26 12.69
CA ASN A 18 -1.74 -17.07 13.21
C ASN A 18 -3.07 -16.29 13.31
N SER A 19 -3.16 -15.06 12.79
CA SER A 19 -4.44 -14.38 12.66
C SER A 19 -5.23 -15.04 11.54
N TRP A 20 -6.25 -15.83 11.88
CA TRP A 20 -7.24 -16.28 10.90
C TRP A 20 -7.93 -15.06 10.30
N GLN A 21 -7.81 -14.92 8.98
CA GLN A 21 -8.54 -13.90 8.23
C GLN A 21 -9.72 -14.59 7.55
N VAL A 22 -10.92 -14.08 7.77
CA VAL A 22 -12.11 -14.54 7.05
C VAL A 22 -12.08 -13.90 5.66
N CYS A 23 -11.99 -14.72 4.61
CA CYS A 23 -12.13 -14.28 3.23
C CYS A 23 -13.55 -14.60 2.76
N ILE A 24 -14.37 -13.58 2.51
CA ILE A 24 -15.73 -13.73 2.00
C ILE A 24 -15.66 -13.74 0.47
N ASP A 25 -16.27 -14.75 -0.17
CA ASP A 25 -16.32 -14.84 -1.64
C ASP A 25 -17.36 -13.86 -2.21
N TYR A 26 -16.88 -12.72 -2.72
CA TYR A 26 -17.70 -11.70 -3.37
C TYR A 26 -17.90 -11.91 -4.87
N ARG A 27 -17.45 -13.02 -5.47
CA ARG A 27 -17.49 -13.21 -6.94
C ARG A 27 -18.88 -13.01 -7.53
N LYS A 28 -19.91 -13.59 -6.90
CA LYS A 28 -21.30 -13.47 -7.36
C LYS A 28 -21.83 -12.03 -7.26
N ILE A 29 -21.46 -11.31 -6.21
CA ILE A 29 -21.88 -9.91 -5.99
C ILE A 29 -21.17 -8.99 -6.97
N ASN A 30 -19.86 -9.16 -7.17
CA ASN A 30 -19.05 -8.36 -8.09
C ASN A 30 -19.46 -8.51 -9.57
N GLN A 31 -20.14 -9.60 -9.92
CA GLN A 31 -20.73 -9.79 -11.26
C GLN A 31 -22.09 -9.10 -11.40
N ALA A 32 -22.87 -9.02 -10.32
CA ALA A 32 -24.19 -8.41 -10.32
C ALA A 32 -24.15 -6.88 -10.21
N THR A 33 -23.05 -6.32 -9.69
CA THR A 33 -22.89 -4.87 -9.53
C THR A 33 -22.26 -4.21 -10.76
N ARG A 34 -22.71 -3.01 -11.10
CA ARG A 34 -22.09 -2.18 -12.14
C ARG A 34 -20.72 -1.70 -11.64
N LYS A 35 -19.68 -1.87 -12.45
CA LYS A 35 -18.36 -1.31 -12.16
C LYS A 35 -18.42 0.20 -12.34
N ASP A 36 -18.24 0.92 -11.25
CA ASP A 36 -17.92 2.33 -11.31
C ASP A 36 -16.46 2.50 -11.72
N TYR A 37 -16.22 3.30 -12.76
CA TYR A 37 -14.89 3.52 -13.31
C TYR A 37 -14.32 4.79 -12.70
N PHE A 38 -13.76 4.66 -11.49
CA PHE A 38 -12.92 5.71 -10.95
C PHE A 38 -11.52 5.62 -11.59
N PRO A 39 -11.08 6.63 -12.36
CA PRO A 39 -9.76 6.62 -12.98
C PRO A 39 -8.70 6.84 -11.91
N LEU A 40 -8.18 5.74 -11.35
CA LEU A 40 -6.99 5.79 -10.51
C LEU A 40 -5.77 6.11 -11.38
N SER A 41 -5.06 7.19 -11.05
CA SER A 41 -3.77 7.48 -11.65
C SER A 41 -2.81 6.32 -11.41
N TYR A 42 -2.02 6.01 -12.44
CA TYR A 42 -0.98 5.01 -12.31
C TYR A 42 0.09 5.47 -11.31
N ILE A 43 0.76 4.51 -10.66
CA ILE A 43 1.74 4.79 -9.60
C ILE A 43 2.83 5.74 -10.10
N ASP A 44 3.33 5.56 -11.33
CA ASP A 44 4.36 6.44 -11.88
C ASP A 44 3.90 7.89 -12.05
N GLN A 45 2.62 8.13 -12.33
CA GLN A 45 2.08 9.49 -12.45
C GLN A 45 2.07 10.20 -11.09
N VAL A 46 1.67 9.47 -10.04
CA VAL A 46 1.69 9.97 -8.66
C VAL A 46 3.12 10.19 -8.19
N LEU A 47 4.02 9.23 -8.42
CA LEU A 47 5.43 9.33 -8.06
C LEU A 47 6.13 10.49 -8.76
N LYS A 48 5.87 10.70 -10.05
CA LYS A 48 6.41 11.84 -10.79
C LYS A 48 5.96 13.16 -10.19
N LYS A 49 4.69 13.29 -9.81
CA LYS A 49 4.18 14.51 -9.17
C LYS A 49 4.86 14.76 -7.83
N VAL A 50 4.96 13.74 -6.97
CA VAL A 50 5.63 13.87 -5.66
C VAL A 50 7.11 14.21 -5.82
N TYR A 51 7.80 13.62 -6.80
CA TYR A 51 9.19 13.92 -7.11
C TYR A 51 9.34 15.38 -7.59
N VAL A 52 8.51 15.83 -8.54
CA VAL A 52 8.54 17.21 -9.03
C VAL A 52 8.24 18.20 -7.91
N ASP A 53 7.22 17.95 -7.09
CA ASP A 53 6.85 18.80 -5.96
C ASP A 53 8.00 18.88 -4.92
N SER A 54 8.75 17.79 -4.72
CA SER A 54 9.91 17.75 -3.82
C SER A 54 11.16 18.49 -4.36
N HIS A 55 11.29 18.61 -5.68
CA HIS A 55 12.39 19.32 -6.32
C HIS A 55 12.04 20.78 -6.68
N SER A 56 10.76 21.14 -6.72
CA SER A 56 10.31 22.53 -6.91
C SER A 56 10.47 23.41 -5.66
N THR A 57 10.78 22.87 -4.49
CA THR A 57 11.16 23.65 -3.29
C THR A 57 12.65 24.01 -3.21
N GLY A 58 13.45 23.62 -4.21
CA GLY A 58 14.86 24.01 -4.35
C GLY A 58 15.09 24.74 -5.66
N GLY A 59 14.56 25.96 -5.78
CA GLY A 59 14.89 26.83 -6.92
C GLY A 59 16.38 27.19 -6.90
N PRO A 60 17.09 27.18 -8.05
CA PRO A 60 18.37 27.85 -8.17
C PRO A 60 18.12 29.33 -8.45
N THR A 61 18.34 30.17 -7.44
CA THR A 61 18.70 31.58 -7.59
C THR A 61 19.88 31.86 -6.70
#